data_AF-A0A2N3ALI1-F1
#
_entry.id   AF-A0A2N3ALI1-F1
#
_cell.length_a   1.000
_cell.length_b   1.000
_cell.length_c   1.000
_cell.angle_alpha   90.00
_cell.angle_beta   90.00
_cell.angle_gamma   90.00
#
_symmetry.space_group_name_H-M   'P 1'
#
loop_
_entity.id
_entity.type
_entity.pdbx_description
1 polymer ?
#
loop_
_entity_poly.entity_id
_entity_poly.type
_entity_poly.pdbx_seq_one_letter_code
_entity_poly.pdbx_strand_id
1 'polypeptide(L)' 'LAPHPFRGKPNEPKYIPLIAEKIAEIKGISLEKIAKTTSKTAQEFFGI' A
#
# COMPACT_ATOMS: atom_id res chain seq x y z
N LEU A 1 11.78 3.30 6.09
CA LEU A 1 12.21 1.96 6.56
C LEU A 1 11.29 0.91 5.97
N ALA A 2 11.77 -0.31 5.72
CA ALA A 2 10.90 -1.41 5.28
C ALA A 2 9.84 -1.75 6.34
N PRO A 3 8.62 -2.16 5.94
CA PRO A 3 7.56 -2.54 6.87
C PRO A 3 7.93 -3.84 7.60
N HIS A 4 7.31 -4.09 8.76
CA HIS A 4 7.40 -5.39 9.43
C HIS A 4 6.80 -6.47 8.51
N PRO A 5 7.42 -7.66 8.37
CA PRO A 5 8.56 -8.23 9.12
C PRO A 5 9.96 -7.89 8.59
N PHE A 6 10.07 -7.08 7.54
CA PHE A 6 11.33 -6.79 6.84
C PHE A 6 12.11 -5.58 7.39
N ARG A 7 11.73 -5.07 8.56
CA ARG A 7 12.39 -3.92 9.21
C ARG A 7 13.90 -4.18 9.35
N GLY A 8 14.72 -3.17 9.06
CA GLY A 8 16.18 -3.29 9.04
C GLY A 8 16.77 -3.67 7.68
N LYS A 9 15.94 -4.13 6.73
CA LYS A 9 16.33 -4.28 5.31
C LYS A 9 15.97 -3.01 4.51
N PRO A 10 16.58 -2.81 3.32
CA PRO A 10 16.16 -1.76 2.38
C PRO A 10 14.67 -1.86 2.04
N ASN A 11 14.01 -0.72 1.87
CA ASN A 11 12.60 -0.69 1.47
C ASN A 11 12.48 -0.89 -0.04
N GLU A 12 11.55 -1.75 -0.47
CA GLU A 12 11.37 -2.14 -1.86
C GLU A 12 9.87 -2.14 -2.24
N PRO A 13 9.51 -1.92 -3.52
CA PRO A 13 8.11 -1.88 -3.96
C PRO A 13 7.31 -3.15 -3.67
N LYS A 14 7.96 -4.31 -3.60
CA LYS A 14 7.31 -5.59 -3.26
C LYS A 14 6.66 -5.60 -1.88
N TYR A 15 7.00 -4.65 -1.00
CA TYR A 15 6.39 -4.50 0.31
C TYR A 15 5.12 -3.64 0.32
N ILE A 16 4.72 -3.04 -0.81
CA ILE A 16 3.49 -2.24 -0.92
C ILE A 16 2.24 -3.02 -0.46
N PRO A 17 2.04 -4.32 -0.82
CA PRO A 17 0.90 -5.09 -0.33
C PRO A 17 0.80 -5.13 1.20
N LEU A 18 1.92 -5.32 1.91
CA LEU A 18 1.95 -5.36 3.38
C LEU A 18 1.55 -4.01 4.01
N ILE A 19 1.95 -2.92 3.36
CA ILE A 19 1.56 -1.57 3.79
C ILE A 19 0.07 -1.37 3.55
N ALA A 20 -0.43 -1.76 2.38
CA ALA A 20 -1.85 -1.66 2.03
C ALA A 20 -2.74 -2.48 2.98
N GLU A 21 -2.31 -3.68 3.37
CA GLU A 21 -2.99 -4.51 4.38
C GLU A 21 -3.06 -3.79 5.73
N LYS A 22 -1.94 -3.21 6.19
CA LYS A 22 -1.96 -2.50 7.47
C LYS A 22 -2.86 -1.27 7.44
N ILE A 23 -2.93 -0.55 6.32
CA ILE A 23 -3.84 0.58 6.14
C ILE A 23 -5.30 0.09 6.13
N ALA A 24 -5.58 -1.03 5.46
CA ALA A 24 -6.91 -1.65 5.42
C ALA A 24 -7.42 -1.98 6.84
N GLU A 25 -6.56 -2.61 7.66
CA GLU A 25 -6.83 -2.91 9.07
C GLU A 25 -7.14 -1.63 9.88
N ILE A 26 -6.27 -0.62 9.78
CA ILE A 26 -6.44 0.64 10.52
C ILE A 26 -7.73 1.38 10.11
N LYS A 27 -8.07 1.35 8.83
CA LYS A 27 -9.26 2.05 8.29
C LYS A 27 -10.54 1.22 8.34
N GLY A 28 -10.47 -0.05 8.72
CA GLY A 28 -11.64 -0.95 8.74
C GLY A 28 -12.27 -1.17 7.36
N ILE A 29 -11.47 -1.14 6.28
CA ILE A 29 -11.93 -1.36 4.90
C ILE A 29 -11.19 -2.51 4.25
N SER A 30 -11.72 -3.04 3.15
CA SER A 30 -11.05 -4.14 2.44
C SER A 30 -9.76 -3.69 1.73
N LEU A 31 -8.81 -4.62 1.63
CA LEU A 31 -7.58 -4.43 0.85
C LEU A 31 -7.88 -4.07 -0.61
N GLU A 32 -8.90 -4.69 -1.20
CA GLU A 32 -9.34 -4.40 -2.56
C GLU A 32 -9.80 -2.95 -2.72
N LYS A 33 -10.52 -2.40 -1.72
CA LYS A 33 -10.94 -0.99 -1.73
C LYS A 33 -9.72 -0.06 -1.65
N ILE A 34 -8.75 -0.35 -0.79
CA ILE A 34 -7.48 0.39 -0.73
C ILE A 34 -6.80 0.37 -2.11
N ALA A 35 -6.62 -0.81 -2.69
CA ALA A 35 -5.93 -0.98 -3.97
C ALA A 35 -6.64 -0.18 -5.09
N LYS A 36 -7.96 -0.37 -5.23
CA LYS A 36 -8.76 0.36 -6.24
C LYS A 36 -8.66 1.88 -6.06
N THR A 37 -8.86 2.39 -4.85
CA THR A 37 -8.84 3.84 -4.59
C THR A 37 -7.46 4.42 -4.84
N THR A 38 -6.40 3.80 -4.31
CA THR A 38 -5.03 4.32 -4.45
C THR A 38 -4.51 4.22 -5.88
N SER A 39 -4.78 3.12 -6.58
CA SER A 39 -4.42 2.99 -8.00
C SER A 39 -5.13 4.01 -8.87
N LYS A 40 -6.43 4.23 -8.65
CA LYS A 40 -7.19 5.26 -9.37
C LYS A 40 -6.60 6.66 -9.13
N THR A 41 -6.34 7.00 -7.87
CA THR A 41 -5.72 8.29 -7.53
C THR A 41 -4.33 8.44 -8.15
N ALA A 42 -3.52 7.38 -8.18
CA ALA A 42 -2.22 7.43 -8.83
C ALA A 42 -2.35 7.64 -10.35
N GLN A 43 -3.28 6.94 -11.02
CA GLN A 43 -3.57 7.12 -12.45
C GLN A 43 -3.98 8.55 -12.77
N GLU A 44 -4.94 9.10 -12.02
CA GLU A 44 -5.39 10.48 -12.17
C GLU A 44 -4.27 11.50 -11.91
N PHE A 45 -3.45 11.27 -10.88
CA PHE A 45 -2.38 12.18 -10.48
C PHE A 45 -1.21 12.18 -11.49
N PHE A 46 -0.84 11.02 -12.00
CA PHE A 46 0.28 10.87 -12.95
C PHE A 46 -0.15 10.94 -14.41
N GLY A 47 -1.46 10.99 -14.70
CA GLY A 47 -2.01 11.05 -16.06
C GLY A 47 -1.75 9.78 -16.88
N ILE A 48 -1.78 8.62 -16.22
CA ILE A 48 -1.52 7.29 -16.81
C ILE A 48 -2.77 6.42 -16.86
#